data_AF-A0A2V9KWR4-F1
#
_entry.id   AF-A0A2V9KWR4-F1
#
_cell.length_a   1.000
_cell.length_b   1.000
_cell.length_c   1.000
_cell.angle_alpha   90.00
_cell.angle_beta   90.00
_cell.angle_gamma   90.00
#
_symmetry.space_group_name_H-M   'P 1'
#
loop_
_entity.id
_entity.type
_entity.pdbx_description
1 polymer ?
#
loop_
_entity_poly.entity_id
_entity_poly.type
_entity_poly.pdbx_seq_one_letter_code
_entity_poly.pdbx_strand_id
1 'polypeptide(L)'
;MGDKETVGPEKRDSGLVPSKVRDEFKVLREKAEESLQSLKKPEKTQLFKSMFRVKHDDSERSRALSVLTNVFFHLHPAKINRDAVRYSYTWGMGGISFYLFIVLTFTGILLMFYYHPTKVQAYRDIIYLMSDVPFGKLLRNMHRWAAHLMV
;
A
#
# COMPACT_ATOMS: atom_id res chain seq x y z
N MET A 1 -32.36 -63.30 -8.28
CA MET A 1 -31.48 -62.66 -7.28
C MET A 1 -30.14 -63.37 -7.36
N GLY A 2 -29.04 -62.83 -7.85
CA GLY A 2 -28.72 -61.47 -8.27
C GLY A 2 -27.33 -61.19 -7.74
N ASP A 3 -26.29 -61.38 -8.56
CA ASP A 3 -24.92 -61.05 -8.17
C ASP A 3 -24.29 -60.20 -9.28
N LYS A 4 -24.10 -58.92 -8.94
CA LYS A 4 -23.55 -57.87 -9.79
C LYS A 4 -22.03 -58.02 -9.85
N GLU A 5 -21.48 -58.21 -11.04
CA GLU A 5 -20.06 -58.04 -11.31
C GLU A 5 -19.68 -56.56 -11.15
N THR A 6 -18.90 -56.24 -10.11
CA THR A 6 -18.31 -54.91 -9.92
C THR A 6 -16.88 -54.89 -10.44
N VAL A 7 -16.72 -54.22 -11.58
CA VAL A 7 -15.46 -53.90 -12.24
C VAL A 7 -14.53 -53.16 -11.27
N GLY A 8 -13.38 -53.77 -10.95
CA GLY A 8 -12.31 -53.14 -10.18
C GLY A 8 -11.53 -52.12 -11.03
N PRO A 9 -11.07 -50.99 -10.46
CA PRO A 9 -10.44 -49.94 -11.25
C PRO A 9 -9.00 -50.32 -11.64
N GLU A 10 -8.81 -50.40 -12.95
CA GLU A 10 -7.55 -50.50 -13.70
C GLU A 10 -6.54 -49.42 -13.26
N LYS A 11 -5.44 -49.85 -12.63
CA LYS A 11 -4.28 -48.97 -12.36
C LYS A 11 -3.57 -48.67 -13.68
N ARG A 12 -3.91 -47.54 -14.30
CA ARG A 12 -3.15 -47.00 -15.44
C ARG A 12 -1.87 -46.35 -14.95
N ASP A 13 -0.77 -47.09 -15.05
CA ASP A 13 0.59 -46.58 -14.93
C ASP A 13 0.81 -45.45 -15.94
N SER A 14 0.70 -44.22 -15.44
CA SER A 14 0.89 -42.99 -16.19
C SER A 14 2.38 -42.69 -16.31
N GLY A 15 3.04 -43.40 -17.22
CA GLY A 15 4.45 -43.26 -17.55
C GLY A 15 4.77 -42.03 -18.42
N LEU A 16 4.50 -40.82 -17.93
CA LEU A 16 4.74 -39.60 -18.72
C LEU A 16 5.34 -38.42 -17.94
N VAL A 17 5.96 -38.69 -16.79
CA VAL A 17 6.76 -37.69 -16.07
C VAL A 17 8.05 -38.35 -15.57
N PRO A 18 9.24 -37.93 -16.03
CA PRO A 18 10.51 -38.47 -15.53
C PRO A 18 10.56 -38.35 -14.00
N SER A 19 11.01 -39.40 -13.30
CA SER A 19 11.17 -39.40 -11.84
C SER A 19 11.92 -38.16 -11.35
N LYS A 20 12.97 -37.76 -12.08
CA LYS A 20 13.77 -36.56 -11.81
C LYS A 20 12.95 -35.26 -11.80
N VAL A 21 11.96 -35.15 -12.68
CA VAL A 21 11.04 -34.00 -12.74
C VAL A 21 10.08 -34.05 -11.54
N ARG A 22 9.60 -35.23 -11.14
CA ARG A 22 8.80 -35.38 -9.91
C ARG A 22 9.59 -35.03 -8.66
N ASP A 23 10.87 -35.39 -8.62
CA ASP A 23 11.78 -35.08 -7.51
C ASP A 23 12.08 -33.58 -7.45
N GLU A 24 12.33 -32.93 -8.60
CA GLU A 24 12.46 -31.47 -8.66
C GLU A 24 11.16 -30.75 -8.28
N PHE A 25 10.00 -31.20 -8.75
CA PHE A 25 8.70 -30.65 -8.33
C PHE A 25 8.45 -30.85 -6.84
N LYS A 26 8.89 -31.97 -6.26
CA LYS A 26 8.77 -32.23 -4.83
C LYS A 26 9.67 -31.31 -4.02
N VAL A 27 10.92 -31.11 -4.43
CA VAL A 27 11.87 -30.17 -3.80
C VAL A 27 11.41 -28.71 -3.95
N LEU A 28 10.88 -28.33 -5.12
CA LEU A 28 10.33 -26.99 -5.35
C LEU A 28 9.07 -26.76 -4.51
N ARG A 29 8.21 -27.78 -4.36
CA ARG A 29 7.02 -27.72 -3.50
C ARG A 29 7.40 -27.63 -2.03
N GLU A 30 8.37 -28.41 -1.57
CA GLU A 30 8.87 -28.34 -0.19
C GLU A 30 9.47 -26.95 0.10
N LYS A 31 10.30 -26.41 -0.80
CA LYS A 31 10.83 -25.04 -0.68
C LYS A 31 9.73 -23.97 -0.77
N ALA A 32 8.70 -24.17 -1.59
CA ALA A 32 7.56 -23.26 -1.69
C ALA A 32 6.68 -23.32 -0.42
N GLU A 33 6.47 -24.50 0.17
CA GLU A 33 5.75 -24.69 1.42
C GLU A 33 6.54 -24.09 2.60
N GLU A 34 7.87 -24.20 2.63
CA GLU A 34 8.74 -23.50 3.59
C GLU A 34 8.68 -21.97 3.42
N SER A 35 8.74 -21.48 2.19
CA SER A 35 8.64 -20.04 1.88
C SER A 35 7.25 -19.49 2.23
N LEU A 36 6.18 -20.26 1.98
CA LEU A 36 4.81 -19.93 2.39
C LEU A 36 4.66 -19.93 3.90
N GLN A 37 5.31 -20.87 4.62
CA GLN A 37 5.31 -20.86 6.09
C GLN A 37 6.05 -19.64 6.66
N SER A 38 7.12 -19.18 5.99
CA SER A 38 7.82 -17.94 6.34
C SER A 38 6.97 -16.69 6.09
N LEU A 39 6.18 -16.66 5.00
CA LEU A 39 5.26 -15.57 4.66
C LEU A 39 3.98 -15.57 5.52
N LYS A 40 3.55 -16.74 6.00
CA LYS A 40 2.35 -16.90 6.86
C LYS A 40 2.55 -16.37 8.28
N LYS A 41 3.79 -16.05 8.67
CA LYS A 41 4.15 -15.41 9.95
C LYS A 41 4.98 -14.14 9.71
N PRO A 42 4.38 -13.09 9.11
CA PRO A 42 5.09 -11.85 8.77
C PRO A 42 5.76 -11.19 9.99
N GLU A 43 5.23 -11.46 11.19
CA GLU A 43 5.70 -10.94 12.47
C GLU A 43 7.12 -11.41 12.88
N LYS A 44 7.58 -12.54 12.34
CA LYS A 44 8.89 -13.12 12.70
C LYS A 44 10.01 -12.70 11.74
N THR A 45 9.69 -11.96 10.69
CA THR A 45 10.67 -11.47 9.71
C THR A 45 11.64 -10.53 10.41
N GLN A 46 12.94 -10.60 10.09
CA GLN A 46 13.94 -9.68 10.66
C GLN A 46 13.54 -8.21 10.46
N LEU A 47 12.94 -7.90 9.31
CA LEU A 47 12.40 -6.57 8.98
C LEU A 47 11.25 -6.14 9.91
N PHE A 48 10.37 -7.07 10.28
CA PHE A 48 9.24 -6.78 11.18
C PHE A 48 9.71 -6.61 12.63
N LYS A 49 10.67 -7.44 13.05
CA LYS A 49 11.31 -7.33 14.38
C LYS A 49 12.17 -6.07 14.52
N SER A 50 12.76 -5.57 13.44
CA SER A 50 13.47 -4.28 13.44
C SER A 50 12.53 -3.08 13.45
N MET A 51 11.37 -3.18 12.77
CA MET A 51 10.38 -2.11 12.72
C MET A 51 9.56 -1.99 14.01
N PHE A 52 9.28 -3.11 14.70
CA PHE A 52 8.53 -3.17 15.96
C PHE A 52 9.40 -3.73 17.10
N ARG A 53 10.58 -3.13 17.32
CA ARG A 53 11.57 -3.61 18.28
C ARG A 53 11.16 -3.43 19.75
N VAL A 54 10.20 -2.56 20.05
CA VAL A 54 9.80 -2.18 21.43
C VAL A 54 8.40 -2.71 21.74
N LYS A 55 8.26 -3.41 22.88
CA LYS A 55 6.95 -3.86 23.39
C LYS A 55 6.11 -2.63 23.74
N HIS A 56 4.91 -2.53 23.17
CA HIS A 56 3.93 -1.52 23.54
C HIS A 56 3.27 -1.94 24.86
N ASP A 57 3.94 -1.61 25.96
CA ASP A 57 3.36 -1.61 27.30
C ASP A 57 2.71 -0.24 27.56
N ASP A 58 1.62 -0.22 28.33
CA ASP A 58 0.81 1.00 28.58
C ASP A 58 1.52 2.00 29.53
N SER A 59 2.71 1.64 30.04
CA SER A 59 3.51 2.53 30.87
C SER A 59 4.01 3.78 30.11
N GLU A 60 3.99 4.93 30.79
CA GLU A 60 4.36 6.23 30.18
C GLU A 60 5.80 6.22 29.61
N ARG A 61 6.72 5.53 30.27
CA ARG A 61 8.11 5.37 29.80
C ARG A 61 8.19 4.55 28.51
N SER A 62 7.42 3.46 28.38
CA SER A 62 7.46 2.62 27.18
C SER A 62 6.85 3.32 25.96
N ARG A 63 5.82 4.16 26.15
CA ARG A 63 5.23 4.99 25.07
C ARG A 63 6.23 6.04 24.56
N ALA A 64 6.93 6.73 25.45
CA ALA A 64 7.97 7.68 25.08
C ALA A 64 9.17 7.00 24.41
N LEU A 65 9.61 5.85 24.92
CA LEU A 65 10.64 5.02 24.29
C LEU A 65 10.24 4.57 22.89
N SER A 66 9.00 4.12 22.68
CA SER A 66 8.50 3.73 21.35
C SER A 66 8.57 4.87 20.32
N VAL A 67 8.26 6.09 20.75
CA VAL A 67 8.33 7.31 19.92
C VAL A 67 9.77 7.73 19.62
N LEU A 68 10.67 7.65 20.60
CA LEU A 68 12.07 8.07 20.45
C LEU A 68 12.95 7.04 19.72
N THR A 69 12.61 5.76 19.80
CA THR A 69 13.42 4.67 19.22
C THR A 69 13.07 4.38 17.76
N ASN A 70 12.03 5.02 17.20
CA ASN A 70 11.61 4.80 15.82
C ASN A 70 11.64 6.10 15.01
N VAL A 71 12.27 6.04 13.84
CA VAL A 71 12.33 7.13 12.87
C VAL A 71 10.94 7.52 12.37
N PHE A 72 9.94 6.64 12.39
CA PHE A 72 8.58 7.04 11.99
C PHE A 72 7.74 7.64 13.11
N PHE A 73 8.00 7.25 14.36
CA PHE A 73 7.20 7.73 15.49
C PHE A 73 7.71 9.05 16.09
N HIS A 74 8.95 9.49 15.81
CA HIS A 74 9.47 10.76 16.33
C HIS A 74 8.63 11.98 15.94
N LEU A 75 7.94 11.93 14.80
CA LEU A 75 7.08 13.02 14.32
C LEU A 75 5.76 13.11 15.09
N HIS A 76 5.33 12.02 15.74
CA HIS A 76 4.07 11.95 16.45
C HIS A 76 4.29 12.08 17.97
N PRO A 77 3.62 13.02 18.65
CA PRO A 77 3.77 13.19 20.10
C PRO A 77 3.24 11.97 20.87
N ALA A 78 4.03 11.48 21.82
CA ALA A 78 3.68 10.31 22.65
C ALA A 78 2.42 10.53 23.52
N LYS A 79 2.03 11.78 23.77
CA LYS A 79 0.86 12.13 24.56
C LYS A 79 0.18 13.33 23.93
N ILE A 80 -1.12 13.18 23.67
CA ILE A 80 -2.01 14.25 23.20
C ILE A 80 -3.17 14.31 24.20
N ASN A 81 -3.61 15.51 24.57
CA ASN A 81 -4.78 15.66 25.43
C ASN A 81 -6.03 15.14 24.69
N ARG A 82 -6.92 14.40 25.38
CA ARG A 82 -8.13 13.82 24.78
C ARG A 82 -9.05 14.88 24.16
N ASP A 83 -9.01 16.10 24.69
CA ASP A 83 -9.79 17.22 24.16
C ASP A 83 -9.23 17.77 22.84
N ALA A 84 -7.93 17.61 22.57
CA ALA A 84 -7.32 18.01 21.30
C ALA A 84 -7.63 17.03 20.16
N VAL A 85 -7.98 15.78 20.49
CA VAL A 85 -8.39 14.74 19.52
C VAL A 85 -9.90 14.76 19.27
N ARG A 86 -10.68 15.53 20.03
CA ARG A 86 -12.13 15.65 19.77
C ARG A 86 -12.34 16.27 18.39
N TYR A 87 -12.93 15.48 17.50
CA TYR A 87 -13.28 15.86 16.12
C TYR A 87 -14.13 17.14 16.08
N SER A 88 -14.94 17.40 17.11
CA SER A 88 -15.76 18.63 17.20
C SER A 88 -14.95 19.93 17.36
N TYR A 89 -13.74 19.87 17.93
CA TYR A 89 -12.94 21.07 18.22
C TYR A 89 -11.97 21.42 17.10
N THR A 90 -11.27 20.41 16.56
CA THR A 90 -10.24 20.61 15.52
C THR A 90 -10.71 20.25 14.12
N TRP A 91 -11.90 19.65 13.99
CA TRP A 91 -12.48 19.15 12.73
C TRP A 91 -11.55 18.24 11.91
N GLY A 92 -10.48 17.73 12.52
CA GLY A 92 -9.40 17.06 11.79
C GLY A 92 -8.69 17.96 10.76
N MET A 93 -8.70 19.29 10.93
CA MET A 93 -8.20 20.25 9.94
C MET A 93 -6.75 19.98 9.49
N GLY A 94 -5.88 19.49 10.39
CA GLY A 94 -4.52 19.10 10.03
C GLY A 94 -4.45 17.84 9.13
N GLY A 95 -5.33 16.87 9.35
CA GLY A 95 -5.42 15.69 8.48
C GLY A 95 -6.05 16.01 7.14
N ILE A 96 -7.03 16.91 7.12
CA ILE A 96 -7.69 17.37 5.90
C ILE A 96 -6.70 18.18 5.03
N SER A 97 -5.93 19.10 5.61
CA SER A 97 -4.94 19.86 4.86
C SER A 97 -3.80 18.97 4.33
N PHE A 98 -3.36 17.97 5.10
CA PHE A 98 -2.39 16.97 4.63
C PHE A 98 -2.95 16.11 3.47
N TYR A 99 -4.22 15.70 3.55
CA TYR A 99 -4.88 15.00 2.46
C TYR A 99 -4.97 15.86 1.19
N LEU A 100 -5.38 17.13 1.32
CA LEU A 100 -5.46 18.07 0.21
C LEU A 100 -4.07 18.36 -0.39
N PHE A 101 -3.02 18.41 0.42
CA PHE A 101 -1.64 18.54 -0.05
C PHE A 101 -1.21 17.37 -0.93
N ILE A 102 -1.59 16.14 -0.58
CA ILE A 102 -1.34 14.95 -1.40
C ILE A 102 -2.07 15.08 -2.75
N VAL A 103 -3.36 15.43 -2.72
CA VAL A 103 -4.17 15.62 -3.94
C VAL A 103 -3.58 16.73 -4.83
N LEU A 104 -3.16 17.85 -4.23
CA LEU A 104 -2.52 18.97 -4.93
C LEU A 104 -1.19 18.54 -5.57
N THR A 105 -0.39 17.74 -4.86
CA THR A 105 0.89 17.22 -5.35
C THR A 105 0.68 16.30 -6.56
N PHE A 106 -0.21 15.30 -6.45
CA PHE A 106 -0.48 14.38 -7.56
C PHE A 106 -1.03 15.08 -8.80
N THR A 107 -2.01 15.97 -8.61
CA THR A 107 -2.56 16.75 -9.73
C THR A 107 -1.54 17.72 -10.32
N GLY A 108 -0.75 18.38 -9.47
CA GLY A 108 0.28 19.34 -9.90
C GLY A 108 1.39 18.68 -10.72
N ILE A 109 1.87 17.51 -10.30
CA ILE A 109 2.87 16.73 -11.05
C ILE A 109 2.31 16.34 -12.43
N LEU A 110 1.07 15.85 -12.49
CA LEU A 110 0.42 15.53 -13.76
C LEU A 110 0.32 16.75 -14.67
N LEU A 111 -0.02 17.92 -14.12
CA LEU A 111 -0.08 19.16 -14.89
C LEU A 111 1.30 19.63 -15.39
N MET A 112 2.35 19.43 -14.60
CA MET A 112 3.72 19.81 -14.99
C MET A 112 4.25 18.99 -16.16
N PHE A 113 3.84 17.73 -16.35
CA PHE A 113 4.24 16.96 -17.53
C PHE A 113 3.72 17.52 -18.86
N TYR A 114 2.61 18.26 -18.84
CA TYR A 114 2.00 18.85 -20.04
C TYR A 114 2.22 20.37 -20.16
N TYR A 115 2.84 21.00 -19.16
CA TYR A 115 3.02 22.44 -19.10
C TYR A 115 4.45 22.85 -19.47
N HIS A 116 4.62 23.70 -20.49
CA HIS A 116 5.91 24.29 -20.81
C HIS A 116 6.03 25.68 -20.19
N PRO A 117 7.05 25.95 -19.35
CA PRO A 117 7.24 27.25 -18.71
C PRO A 117 7.86 28.27 -19.69
N THR A 118 7.13 28.61 -20.76
CA THR A 118 7.53 29.64 -21.73
C THR A 118 6.37 30.59 -22.01
N LYS A 119 6.65 31.90 -22.12
CA LYS A 119 5.61 32.92 -22.31
C LYS A 119 4.79 32.72 -23.59
N VAL A 120 5.41 32.16 -24.62
CA VAL A 120 4.84 32.01 -25.96
C VAL A 120 4.01 30.72 -26.11
N GLN A 121 4.30 29.70 -25.29
CA GLN A 121 3.64 28.39 -25.38
C GLN A 121 2.63 28.15 -24.24
N ALA A 122 2.76 28.80 -23.08
CA ALA A 122 1.94 28.53 -21.90
C ALA A 122 0.42 28.63 -22.13
N TYR A 123 -0.03 29.58 -22.97
CA TYR A 123 -1.46 29.69 -23.30
C TYR A 123 -1.94 28.53 -24.18
N ARG A 124 -1.11 28.10 -25.14
CA ARG A 124 -1.42 26.96 -26.02
C ARG A 124 -1.43 25.65 -25.24
N ASP A 125 -0.51 25.46 -24.30
CA ASP A 125 -0.48 24.28 -23.43
C ASP A 125 -1.75 24.17 -22.58
N ILE A 126 -2.29 25.30 -22.11
CA ILE A 126 -3.57 25.33 -21.38
C ILE A 126 -4.75 24.87 -22.26
N ILE A 127 -4.78 25.30 -23.52
CA ILE A 127 -5.83 24.90 -24.47
C ILE A 127 -5.70 23.41 -24.81
N TYR A 128 -4.46 22.96 -25.06
CA TYR A 128 -4.14 21.57 -25.33
C TYR A 128 -4.58 20.66 -24.16
N LEU A 129 -4.26 21.06 -22.92
CA LEU A 129 -4.66 20.34 -21.72
C LEU A 129 -6.18 20.25 -21.54
N MET A 130 -6.95 21.25 -21.99
CA MET A 130 -8.41 21.20 -21.90
C MET A 130 -9.08 20.39 -23.03
N SER A 131 -8.43 20.28 -24.19
CA SER A 131 -9.05 19.77 -25.42
C SER A 131 -8.60 18.34 -25.75
N ASP A 132 -7.30 18.06 -25.61
CA ASP A 132 -6.67 16.84 -26.13
C ASP A 132 -6.31 15.83 -25.02
N VAL A 133 -6.21 16.27 -23.77
CA VAL A 133 -5.87 15.39 -22.63
C VAL A 133 -7.15 14.85 -21.97
N PRO A 134 -7.36 13.53 -21.91
CA PRO A 134 -8.49 12.96 -21.19
C PRO A 134 -8.43 13.36 -19.71
N PHE A 135 -9.53 13.88 -19.18
CA PHE A 135 -9.63 14.46 -17.83
C PHE A 135 -8.77 15.71 -17.55
N GLY A 136 -8.10 16.31 -18.54
CA GLY A 136 -7.22 17.47 -18.28
C GLY A 136 -7.97 18.70 -17.71
N LYS A 137 -9.20 18.96 -18.17
CA LYS A 137 -10.08 19.98 -17.59
C LYS A 137 -10.47 19.68 -16.13
N LEU A 138 -10.73 18.41 -15.82
CA LEU A 138 -11.08 17.96 -14.47
C LEU A 138 -9.89 18.11 -13.52
N LEU A 139 -8.71 17.63 -13.91
CA LEU A 139 -7.47 17.72 -13.10
C LEU A 139 -7.13 19.16 -12.75
N ARG A 140 -7.23 20.08 -13.72
CA ARG A 140 -6.94 21.50 -13.49
C ARG A 140 -7.95 22.16 -12.55
N ASN A 141 -9.24 21.85 -12.71
CA ASN A 141 -10.26 22.37 -11.81
C ASN A 141 -10.02 21.80 -10.40
N MET A 142 -9.80 20.50 -10.28
CA MET A 142 -9.53 19.83 -9.00
C MET A 142 -8.29 20.39 -8.30
N HIS A 143 -7.20 20.66 -9.03
CA HIS A 143 -6.00 21.30 -8.48
C HIS A 143 -6.31 22.70 -7.92
N ARG A 144 -7.13 23.50 -8.63
CA ARG A 144 -7.57 24.82 -8.16
C ARG A 144 -8.47 24.72 -6.92
N TRP A 145 -9.47 23.84 -6.92
CA TRP A 145 -10.34 23.64 -5.75
C TRP A 145 -9.56 23.12 -4.54
N ALA A 146 -8.62 22.19 -4.75
CA ALA A 146 -7.75 21.68 -3.69
C ALA A 146 -6.87 22.79 -3.11
N ALA A 147 -6.31 23.68 -3.94
CA ALA A 147 -5.52 24.81 -3.47
C ALA A 147 -6.35 25.80 -2.64
N HIS A 148 -7.59 26.09 -3.06
CA HIS A 148 -8.50 26.95 -2.31
C HIS A 148 -9.02 26.33 -1.01
N LEU A 149 -9.17 25.01 -0.94
CA LEU A 149 -9.57 24.31 0.28
C LEU A 149 -8.42 24.09 1.26
N MET A 150 -7.17 24.11 0.77
CA MET A 150 -5.98 23.92 1.60
C MET A 150 -5.58 25.19 2.36
N VAL A 151 -5.88 26.37 1.80
CA VAL A 151 -5.57 27.71 2.36
C VAL A 151 -6.77 28.26 3.11
#